data_AF-A0A942MT09-F1
#
_entry.id   AF-A0A942MT09-F1
#
_cell.length_a   1.000
_cell.length_b   1.000
_cell.length_c   1.000
_cell.angle_alpha   90.00
_cell.angle_beta   90.00
_cell.angle_gamma   90.00
#
_symmetry.space_group_name_H-M   'P 1'
#
loop_
_entity.id
_entity.type
_entity.pdbx_description
1 polymer ?
#
loop_
_entity_poly.entity_id
_entity_poly.type
_entity_poly.pdbx_seq_one_letter_code
_entity_poly.pdbx_strand_id
1 'polypeptide(L)'
;MKISDRLMLGFVAGLGGNIAKLAIGTLAQRLNISEIDGPGIAAGMLTPAYKLISPEGKAVGILADSVIAGLLGVGTVYMLSITGKDKALLKGALTGQVMWQSLYGVMATMGATKVQPFSPKTVLTEFVSHTAYGTVAAAIAVKLGDDKLFTGAAPLNASPLKSVKRDAAQPQSQFNRLQKNKIRNKGDKITMTAGSCCADLT
;
A
#
# COMPACT_ATOMS: atom_id res chain seq x y z
N MET A 1 -5.02 18.52 5.05
CA MET A 1 -5.53 17.12 5.01
C MET A 1 -4.32 16.19 5.12
N LYS A 2 -4.38 15.14 5.95
CA LYS A 2 -3.34 14.11 6.07
C LYS A 2 -3.78 12.85 5.32
N ILE A 3 -2.84 12.07 4.79
CA ILE A 3 -3.11 10.81 4.08
C ILE A 3 -3.25 9.69 5.12
N SER A 4 -4.39 8.99 5.11
CA SER A 4 -4.69 7.88 6.01
C SER A 4 -4.52 6.50 5.37
N ASP A 5 -4.25 6.42 4.07
CA ASP A 5 -3.97 5.17 3.39
C ASP A 5 -2.46 4.92 3.32
N ARG A 6 -2.00 3.76 3.83
CA ARG A 6 -0.57 3.43 3.91
C ARG A 6 0.05 3.19 2.54
N LEU A 7 -0.71 2.60 1.60
CA LEU A 7 -0.22 2.32 0.25
C LEU A 7 -0.03 3.62 -0.52
N MET A 8 -1.03 4.49 -0.52
CA MET A 8 -0.97 5.79 -1.17
C MET A 8 0.12 6.67 -0.55
N LEU A 9 0.17 6.75 0.79
CA LEU A 9 1.21 7.51 1.49
C LEU A 9 2.60 6.99 1.14
N GLY A 10 2.78 5.66 1.17
CA GLY A 10 4.04 5.01 0.87
C GLY A 10 4.49 5.23 -0.56
N PHE A 11 3.58 5.10 -1.51
CA PHE A 11 3.88 5.32 -2.92
C PHE A 11 4.30 6.77 -3.19
N VAL A 12 3.55 7.76 -2.67
CA VAL A 12 3.88 9.19 -2.80
C VAL A 12 5.20 9.53 -2.10
N ALA A 13 5.43 8.99 -0.89
CA ALA A 13 6.68 9.17 -0.16
C ALA A 13 7.87 8.55 -0.89
N GLY A 14 7.69 7.37 -1.48
CA GLY A 14 8.68 6.68 -2.30
C GLY A 14 9.04 7.50 -3.54
N LEU A 15 8.06 8.01 -4.28
CA LEU A 15 8.31 8.88 -5.43
C LEU A 15 9.08 10.16 -5.03
N GLY A 16 8.71 10.78 -3.91
CA GLY A 16 9.42 11.96 -3.40
C GLY A 16 10.86 11.66 -2.97
N GLY A 17 11.09 10.50 -2.33
CA GLY A 17 12.44 9.99 -2.07
C GLY A 17 13.20 9.72 -3.36
N ASN A 18 12.53 9.24 -4.41
CA ASN A 18 13.16 8.95 -5.69
C ASN A 18 13.73 10.20 -6.34
N ILE A 19 13.04 11.34 -6.23
CA ILE A 19 13.55 12.63 -6.74
C ILE A 19 14.89 12.97 -6.10
N ALA A 20 15.02 12.79 -4.77
CA ALA A 20 16.28 13.02 -4.06
C ALA A 20 17.39 12.05 -4.53
N LYS A 21 17.04 10.77 -4.70
CA LYS A 21 17.94 9.74 -5.23
C LYS A 21 18.47 10.11 -6.63
N LEU A 22 17.55 10.46 -7.53
CA LEU A 22 17.86 10.83 -8.91
C LEU A 22 18.74 12.07 -8.98
N ALA A 23 18.48 13.07 -8.12
CA ALA A 23 19.30 14.26 -8.05
C ALA A 23 20.76 13.93 -7.67
N ILE A 24 20.97 13.08 -6.66
CA ILE A 24 22.31 12.65 -6.23
C ILE A 24 22.98 11.80 -7.31
N GLY A 25 22.28 10.79 -7.85
CA GLY A 25 22.81 9.92 -8.89
C GLY A 25 23.20 10.67 -10.16
N THR A 26 22.33 11.58 -10.63
CA THR A 26 22.61 12.43 -11.80
C THR A 26 23.79 13.36 -11.55
N LEU A 27 23.88 13.96 -10.35
CA LEU A 27 25.00 14.83 -9.99
C LEU A 27 26.32 14.05 -9.97
N ALA A 28 26.32 12.86 -9.36
CA ALA A 28 27.50 12.02 -9.29
C ALA A 28 27.97 11.51 -10.66
N GLN A 29 27.04 11.19 -11.58
CA GLN A 29 27.38 10.89 -12.96
C GLN A 29 28.00 12.10 -13.68
N ARG A 30 27.40 13.29 -13.53
CA ARG A 30 27.92 14.52 -14.15
C ARG A 30 29.32 14.88 -13.67
N LEU A 31 29.64 14.51 -12.42
CA LEU A 31 30.97 14.68 -11.83
C LEU A 31 31.94 13.52 -12.17
N ASN A 32 31.54 12.56 -13.01
CA ASN A 32 32.30 11.34 -13.34
C ASN A 32 32.70 10.51 -12.11
N ILE A 33 31.90 10.57 -11.04
CA ILE A 33 32.09 9.76 -9.82
C ILE A 33 31.41 8.40 -9.99
N SER A 34 30.29 8.35 -10.72
CA SER A 34 29.51 7.14 -10.98
C SER A 34 29.42 6.85 -12.48
N GLU A 35 29.49 5.58 -12.84
CA GLU A 35 29.42 5.10 -14.24
C GLU A 35 27.97 4.90 -14.71
N ILE A 36 27.06 4.59 -13.77
CA ILE A 36 25.65 4.34 -14.03
C ILE A 36 24.82 4.82 -12.83
N ASP A 37 23.55 5.14 -13.07
CA ASP A 37 22.57 5.63 -12.09
C ASP A 37 21.45 4.61 -11.90
N GLY A 38 20.70 4.76 -10.80
CA GLY A 38 19.54 3.92 -10.48
C GLY A 38 18.64 3.57 -11.69
N PRO A 39 18.16 4.55 -12.51
CA PRO A 39 17.36 4.26 -13.70
C PRO A 39 18.04 3.36 -14.73
N GLY A 40 19.35 3.52 -14.95
CA GLY A 40 20.11 2.65 -15.85
C GLY A 40 20.19 1.21 -15.33
N ILE A 41 20.39 1.04 -14.02
CA ILE A 41 20.40 -0.29 -13.38
C ILE A 41 19.00 -0.94 -13.48
N ALA A 42 17.93 -0.17 -13.22
CA ALA A 42 16.54 -0.63 -13.33
C ALA A 42 16.16 -1.00 -14.77
N ALA A 43 16.54 -0.20 -15.75
CA ALA A 43 16.34 -0.52 -17.18
C ALA A 43 17.05 -1.82 -17.56
N GLY A 44 18.19 -2.15 -16.95
CA GLY A 44 18.93 -3.40 -17.14
C GLY A 44 18.18 -4.67 -16.73
N MET A 45 17.11 -4.54 -15.93
CA MET A 45 16.22 -5.66 -15.57
C MET A 45 15.19 -5.95 -16.67
N LEU A 46 14.79 -4.93 -17.44
CA LEU A 46 13.71 -5.02 -18.43
C LEU A 46 14.21 -4.99 -19.88
N THR A 47 15.42 -4.47 -20.11
CA THR A 47 15.96 -4.24 -21.45
C THR A 47 17.43 -4.64 -21.54
N PRO A 48 17.91 -5.00 -22.75
CA PRO A 48 19.33 -5.32 -22.95
C PRO A 48 20.24 -4.11 -22.71
N ALA A 49 21.47 -4.35 -22.24
CA ALA A 49 22.42 -3.30 -21.85
C ALA A 49 22.74 -2.29 -22.97
N TYR A 50 22.75 -2.72 -24.24
CA TYR A 50 23.02 -1.84 -25.37
C TYR A 50 21.87 -0.86 -25.69
N LYS A 51 20.67 -1.05 -25.13
CA LYS A 51 19.51 -0.15 -25.32
C LYS A 51 19.32 0.86 -24.19
N LEU A 52 20.10 0.79 -23.11
CA LEU A 52 19.92 1.65 -21.93
C LEU A 52 20.16 3.13 -22.24
N ILE A 53 21.05 3.40 -23.20
CA ILE A 53 21.45 4.76 -23.57
C ILE A 53 20.43 5.42 -24.50
N SER A 54 19.57 4.61 -25.15
CA SER A 54 18.55 5.13 -26.05
C SER A 54 17.47 5.89 -25.26
N PRO A 55 16.81 6.89 -25.86
CA PRO A 55 15.73 7.64 -25.21
C PRO A 55 14.63 6.72 -24.65
N GLU A 56 14.30 5.66 -25.38
CA GLU A 56 13.30 4.66 -24.98
C GLU A 56 13.79 3.83 -23.78
N GLY A 57 15.05 3.39 -23.78
CA GLY A 57 15.65 2.68 -22.66
C GLY A 57 15.69 3.53 -21.39
N LYS A 58 16.03 4.82 -21.51
CA LYS A 58 15.98 5.78 -20.40
C LYS A 58 14.56 5.97 -19.86
N ALA A 59 13.57 6.09 -20.74
CA ALA A 59 12.17 6.21 -20.33
C ALA A 59 11.69 4.98 -19.57
N VAL A 60 12.00 3.77 -20.07
CA VAL A 60 11.70 2.51 -19.38
C VAL A 60 12.40 2.44 -18.03
N GLY A 61 13.67 2.85 -17.94
CA GLY A 61 14.43 2.91 -16.70
C GLY A 61 13.80 3.81 -15.65
N ILE A 62 13.44 5.04 -16.02
CA ILE A 62 12.80 6.00 -15.12
C ILE A 62 11.45 5.45 -14.62
N LEU A 63 10.66 4.83 -15.49
CA LEU A 63 9.37 4.24 -15.12
C LEU A 63 9.54 3.06 -14.16
N ALA A 64 10.41 2.12 -14.50
CA ALA A 64 10.70 0.96 -13.67
C ALA A 64 11.23 1.36 -12.30
N ASP A 65 12.19 2.28 -12.29
CA ASP A 65 12.79 2.84 -11.09
C ASP A 65 11.76 3.57 -10.21
N SER A 66 10.84 4.32 -10.82
CA SER A 66 9.78 5.02 -10.09
C SER A 66 8.77 4.06 -9.46
N VAL A 67 8.40 2.97 -10.15
CA VAL A 67 7.51 1.94 -9.60
C VAL A 67 8.19 1.23 -8.43
N ILE A 68 9.44 0.82 -8.60
CA ILE A 68 10.24 0.21 -7.53
C ILE A 68 10.34 1.17 -6.34
N ALA A 69 10.69 2.44 -6.57
CA ALA A 69 10.76 3.45 -5.52
C ALA A 69 9.41 3.63 -4.80
N GLY A 70 8.29 3.65 -5.52
CA GLY A 70 6.97 3.67 -4.91
C GLY A 70 6.73 2.47 -3.99
N LEU A 71 7.05 1.26 -4.44
CA LEU A 71 6.90 0.02 -3.65
C LEU A 71 7.82 0.00 -2.43
N LEU A 72 9.07 0.44 -2.57
CA LEU A 72 10.00 0.59 -1.45
C LEU A 72 9.48 1.64 -0.45
N GLY A 73 8.87 2.72 -0.93
CA GLY A 73 8.25 3.74 -0.08
C GLY A 73 7.08 3.19 0.74
N VAL A 74 6.28 2.30 0.16
CA VAL A 74 5.28 1.50 0.89
C VAL A 74 5.95 0.69 1.99
N GLY A 75 7.02 -0.05 1.68
CA GLY A 75 7.81 -0.77 2.68
C GLY A 75 8.26 0.12 3.84
N THR A 76 8.79 1.31 3.55
CA THR A 76 9.18 2.32 4.57
C THR A 76 8.01 2.75 5.44
N VAL A 77 6.83 3.03 4.87
CA VAL A 77 5.65 3.43 5.66
C VAL A 77 5.17 2.29 6.55
N TYR A 78 5.18 1.04 6.07
CA TYR A 78 4.86 -0.11 6.92
C TYR A 78 5.88 -0.29 8.04
N MET A 79 7.17 -0.12 7.74
CA MET A 79 8.22 -0.18 8.77
C MET A 79 8.03 0.90 9.85
N LEU A 80 7.70 2.12 9.46
CA LEU A 80 7.36 3.19 10.41
C LEU A 80 6.03 2.93 11.13
N SER A 81 5.09 2.23 10.50
CA SER A 81 3.82 1.86 11.13
C SER A 81 4.05 0.91 12.30
N ILE A 82 4.92 -0.09 12.11
CA ILE A 82 5.23 -1.12 13.12
C ILE A 82 6.21 -0.63 14.18
N THR A 83 7.12 0.28 13.84
CA THR A 83 8.17 0.73 14.77
C THR A 83 7.91 2.10 15.39
N GLY A 84 6.93 2.86 14.89
CA GLY A 84 6.67 4.24 15.30
C GLY A 84 7.55 5.29 14.61
N LYS A 85 7.20 6.57 14.81
CA LYS A 85 7.86 7.73 14.18
C LYS A 85 9.13 8.22 14.90
N ASP A 86 9.46 7.66 16.06
CA ASP A 86 10.70 7.99 16.74
C ASP A 86 11.88 7.70 15.80
N LYS A 87 12.80 8.67 15.72
CA LYS A 87 13.98 8.60 14.83
C LYS A 87 13.61 8.22 13.37
N ALA A 88 12.46 8.68 12.86
CA ALA A 88 11.95 8.29 11.55
C ALA A 88 12.96 8.47 10.41
N LEU A 89 13.79 9.52 10.44
CA LEU A 89 14.83 9.74 9.43
C LEU A 89 15.88 8.62 9.42
N LEU A 90 16.37 8.22 10.60
CA LEU A 90 17.34 7.12 10.74
C LEU A 90 16.70 5.78 10.36
N LYS A 91 15.46 5.53 10.81
CA LYS A 91 14.72 4.33 10.41
C LYS A 91 14.54 4.28 8.90
N GLY A 92 14.15 5.40 8.29
CA GLY A 92 14.04 5.55 6.85
C GLY A 92 15.34 5.25 6.12
N ALA A 93 16.45 5.83 6.56
CA ALA A 93 17.78 5.56 6.02
C ALA A 93 18.13 4.05 6.06
N LEU A 94 17.95 3.42 7.22
CA LEU A 94 18.23 2.00 7.40
C LEU A 94 17.30 1.12 6.55
N THR A 95 16.00 1.40 6.54
CA THR A 95 15.01 0.65 5.74
C THR A 95 15.29 0.80 4.26
N GLY A 96 15.59 2.02 3.79
CA GLY A 96 16.00 2.28 2.41
C GLY A 96 17.22 1.44 2.02
N GLN A 97 18.23 1.36 2.90
CA GLN A 97 19.43 0.56 2.64
C GLN A 97 19.18 -0.93 2.64
N VAL A 98 18.46 -1.45 3.63
CA VAL A 98 18.15 -2.88 3.72
C VAL A 98 17.37 -3.33 2.49
N MET A 99 16.37 -2.54 2.09
CA MET A 99 15.57 -2.86 0.90
C MET A 99 16.37 -2.75 -0.39
N TRP A 100 17.21 -1.72 -0.55
CA TRP A 100 18.09 -1.59 -1.71
C TRP A 100 19.08 -2.76 -1.81
N GLN A 101 19.76 -3.09 -0.70
CA GLN A 101 20.75 -4.16 -0.69
C GLN A 101 20.09 -5.54 -0.87
N SER A 102 18.86 -5.72 -0.41
CA SER A 102 18.08 -6.92 -0.71
C SER A 102 17.67 -6.97 -2.18
N LEU A 103 17.17 -5.87 -2.74
CA LEU A 103 16.71 -5.82 -4.12
C LEU A 103 17.85 -5.99 -5.10
N TYR A 104 18.90 -5.18 -5.00
CA TYR A 104 20.00 -5.22 -5.95
C TYR A 104 21.12 -6.13 -5.50
N GLY A 105 21.53 -6.11 -4.23
CA GLY A 105 22.58 -7.02 -3.76
C GLY A 105 22.20 -8.49 -3.92
N VAL A 106 21.00 -8.90 -3.48
CA VAL A 106 20.57 -10.31 -3.60
C VAL A 106 20.09 -10.62 -5.01
N MET A 107 19.16 -9.84 -5.59
CA MET A 107 18.63 -10.22 -6.92
C MET A 107 19.66 -10.07 -8.05
N ALA A 108 20.65 -9.18 -7.94
CA ALA A 108 21.78 -9.16 -8.88
C ALA A 108 22.51 -10.51 -8.92
N THR A 109 22.81 -11.08 -7.75
CA THR A 109 23.51 -12.37 -7.67
C THR A 109 22.68 -13.53 -8.21
N MET A 110 21.35 -13.39 -8.22
CA MET A 110 20.42 -14.33 -8.86
C MET A 110 20.24 -14.09 -10.36
N GLY A 111 20.93 -13.11 -10.96
CA GLY A 111 20.85 -12.81 -12.39
C GLY A 111 19.65 -11.95 -12.81
N ALA A 112 18.99 -11.26 -11.87
CA ALA A 112 17.80 -10.45 -12.17
C ALA A 112 18.11 -9.16 -12.95
N THR A 113 19.37 -8.71 -12.98
CA THR A 113 19.81 -7.60 -13.82
C THR A 113 21.05 -7.97 -14.62
N LYS A 114 21.05 -7.58 -15.89
CA LYS A 114 22.18 -7.76 -16.82
C LYS A 114 23.24 -6.66 -16.68
N VAL A 115 23.01 -5.72 -15.75
CA VAL A 115 23.79 -4.50 -15.59
C VAL A 115 24.22 -4.41 -14.14
N GLN A 116 25.53 -4.52 -13.91
CA GLN A 116 26.14 -4.42 -12.60
C GLN A 116 27.04 -3.19 -12.55
N PRO A 117 27.06 -2.44 -11.44
CA PRO A 117 28.05 -1.38 -11.26
C PRO A 117 29.46 -2.01 -11.19
N PHE A 118 30.37 -1.57 -12.08
CA PHE A 118 31.73 -2.11 -12.15
C PHE A 118 32.68 -1.38 -11.20
N SER A 119 32.49 -0.06 -10.99
CA SER A 119 33.34 0.69 -10.07
C SER A 119 32.83 0.69 -8.61
N PRO A 120 33.74 0.57 -7.61
CA PRO A 120 33.41 0.79 -6.21
C PRO A 120 32.84 2.19 -5.91
N LYS A 121 33.20 3.19 -6.72
CA LYS A 121 32.68 4.57 -6.56
C LYS A 121 31.20 4.66 -6.90
N THR A 122 30.76 3.92 -7.93
CA THR A 122 29.34 3.76 -8.27
C THR A 122 28.58 3.14 -7.10
N VAL A 123 29.12 2.08 -6.49
CA VAL A 123 28.48 1.42 -5.33
C VAL A 123 28.36 2.37 -4.14
N LEU A 124 29.41 3.14 -3.82
CA LEU A 124 29.36 4.13 -2.74
C LEU A 124 28.38 5.27 -3.04
N THR A 125 28.30 5.71 -4.29
CA THR A 125 27.33 6.73 -4.72
C THR A 125 25.90 6.23 -4.58
N GLU A 126 25.64 4.99 -5.00
CA GLU A 126 24.34 4.35 -4.85
C GLU A 126 23.98 4.15 -3.38
N PHE A 127 24.95 3.83 -2.52
CA PHE A 127 24.75 3.79 -1.08
C PHE A 127 24.30 5.16 -0.54
N VAL A 128 24.99 6.25 -0.88
CA VAL A 128 24.58 7.60 -0.45
C VAL A 128 23.20 7.96 -0.99
N SER A 129 22.94 7.67 -2.27
CA SER A 129 21.67 7.96 -2.94
C SER A 129 20.50 7.21 -2.29
N HIS A 130 20.67 5.94 -1.93
CA HIS A 130 19.65 5.12 -1.27
C HIS A 130 19.45 5.49 0.21
N THR A 131 20.50 5.94 0.89
CA THR A 131 20.37 6.54 2.22
C THR A 131 19.49 7.78 2.17
N ALA A 132 19.75 8.67 1.21
CA ALA A 132 18.99 9.90 1.02
C ALA A 132 17.54 9.60 0.62
N TYR A 133 17.35 8.66 -0.31
CA TYR A 133 16.03 8.12 -0.68
C TYR A 133 15.21 7.73 0.56
N GLY A 134 15.74 6.83 1.38
CA GLY A 134 15.03 6.31 2.55
C GLY A 134 14.74 7.39 3.59
N THR A 135 15.70 8.29 3.80
CA THR A 135 15.57 9.44 4.72
C THR A 135 14.46 10.39 4.26
N VAL A 136 14.45 10.76 2.97
CA VAL A 136 13.46 11.67 2.40
C VAL A 136 12.08 11.02 2.34
N ALA A 137 11.99 9.75 1.94
CA ALA A 137 10.74 9.01 1.94
C ALA A 137 10.13 8.96 3.36
N ALA A 138 10.93 8.66 4.39
CA ALA A 138 10.46 8.71 5.77
C ALA A 138 10.05 10.12 6.22
N ALA A 139 10.79 11.15 5.83
CA ALA A 139 10.43 12.54 6.13
C ALA A 139 9.07 12.92 5.52
N ILE A 140 8.85 12.57 4.26
CA ILE A 140 7.57 12.81 3.55
C ILE A 140 6.45 12.00 4.21
N ALA A 141 6.69 10.73 4.52
CA ALA A 141 5.73 9.86 5.19
C ALA A 141 5.27 10.45 6.53
N VAL A 142 6.20 10.92 7.36
CA VAL A 142 5.88 11.55 8.65
C VAL A 142 5.15 12.88 8.49
N LYS A 143 5.51 13.66 7.47
CA LYS A 143 4.91 14.99 7.25
C LYS A 143 3.50 14.91 6.67
N LEU A 144 3.25 13.98 5.74
CA LEU A 144 1.97 13.85 5.03
C LEU A 144 1.02 12.82 5.65
N GLY A 145 1.55 11.85 6.39
CA GLY A 145 0.78 10.75 6.96
C GLY A 145 0.00 11.12 8.22
N ASP A 146 -1.19 10.53 8.38
CA ASP A 146 -1.95 10.58 9.62
C ASP A 146 -1.19 9.90 10.77
N ASP A 147 -1.20 10.51 11.95
CA ASP A 147 -0.48 10.00 13.13
C ASP A 147 -1.00 8.62 13.57
N LYS A 148 -2.26 8.31 13.27
CA LYS A 148 -2.89 7.00 13.50
C LYS A 148 -2.25 5.86 12.71
N LEU A 149 -1.46 6.16 11.68
CA LEU A 149 -0.77 5.13 10.90
C LEU A 149 0.44 4.56 11.64
N PHE A 150 1.03 5.33 12.56
CA PHE A 150 2.33 5.08 13.16
C PHE A 150 2.24 4.76 14.65
N THR A 151 1.43 3.76 14.99
CA THR A 151 1.12 3.39 16.37
C THR A 151 2.17 2.46 17.02
N GLY A 152 3.17 1.99 16.26
CA GLY A 152 4.14 1.02 16.78
C GLY A 152 3.55 -0.39 16.94
N ALA A 153 2.43 -0.66 16.26
CA ALA A 153 1.76 -1.95 16.26
C ALA A 153 1.59 -2.45 14.83
N ALA A 154 1.62 -3.78 14.64
CA ALA A 154 1.43 -4.38 13.33
C ALA A 154 0.07 -3.99 12.73
N PRO A 155 0.02 -3.34 11.55
CA PRO A 155 -1.25 -3.04 10.88
C PRO A 155 -1.91 -4.29 10.28
N LEU A 156 -1.37 -5.49 10.56
CA LEU A 156 -1.89 -6.79 10.11
C LEU A 156 -3.08 -7.28 10.93
N ASN A 157 -3.50 -6.54 11.96
CA ASN A 157 -4.82 -6.76 12.53
C ASN A 157 -5.84 -6.40 11.45
N ALA A 158 -6.29 -7.41 10.72
CA ALA A 158 -7.60 -7.41 10.13
C ALA A 158 -8.53 -7.01 11.28
N SER A 159 -9.00 -5.76 11.25
CA SER A 159 -10.16 -5.40 12.07
C SER A 159 -11.15 -6.53 11.79
N PRO A 160 -11.60 -7.32 12.79
CA PRO A 160 -12.59 -8.33 12.53
C PRO A 160 -13.70 -7.57 11.83
N LEU A 161 -13.89 -7.87 10.54
CA LEU A 161 -14.87 -7.24 9.64
C LEU A 161 -16.04 -6.95 10.54
N LYS A 162 -16.24 -5.66 10.89
CA LYS A 162 -17.12 -5.22 11.98
C LYS A 162 -18.33 -6.09 11.82
N SER A 163 -18.45 -7.13 12.66
CA SER A 163 -19.34 -8.22 12.31
C SER A 163 -20.64 -7.50 12.13
N VAL A 164 -21.17 -7.53 10.90
CA VAL A 164 -22.51 -7.03 10.69
C VAL A 164 -23.23 -7.84 11.72
N LYS A 165 -23.66 -7.16 12.78
CA LYS A 165 -24.43 -7.72 13.84
C LYS A 165 -25.70 -8.03 13.09
N ARG A 166 -25.70 -9.17 12.38
CA ARG A 166 -26.89 -9.85 11.97
C ARG A 166 -27.51 -10.07 13.30
N ASP A 167 -28.50 -9.24 13.61
CA ASP A 167 -29.37 -9.38 14.75
C ASP A 167 -30.01 -10.76 14.60
N ALA A 168 -29.28 -11.80 14.98
CA ALA A 168 -29.71 -13.19 15.02
C ALA A 168 -30.77 -13.39 16.12
N ALA A 169 -31.23 -12.30 16.74
CA ALA A 169 -32.34 -12.23 17.68
C ALA A 169 -33.65 -11.72 17.06
N GLN A 170 -33.74 -11.44 15.75
CA GLN A 170 -34.98 -10.95 15.12
C GLN A 170 -35.75 -11.85 14.13
N PRO A 171 -35.28 -13.01 13.62
CA PRO A 171 -36.11 -13.78 12.69
C PRO A 171 -37.36 -14.38 13.35
N GLN A 172 -37.22 -14.90 14.58
CA GLN A 172 -38.26 -15.72 15.20
C GLN A 172 -39.40 -14.88 15.80
N SER A 173 -39.11 -13.69 16.32
CA SER A 173 -40.14 -12.79 16.87
C SER A 173 -40.98 -12.10 15.78
N GLN A 174 -40.40 -11.85 14.60
CA GLN A 174 -41.16 -11.39 13.44
C GLN A 174 -41.95 -12.51 12.79
N PHE A 175 -41.38 -13.72 12.64
CA PHE A 175 -42.13 -14.87 12.12
C PHE A 175 -43.32 -15.23 13.03
N ASN A 176 -43.12 -15.24 14.35
CA ASN A 176 -44.22 -15.47 15.30
C ASN A 176 -45.29 -14.37 15.25
N ARG A 177 -44.89 -13.09 15.06
CA ARG A 177 -45.86 -12.00 14.85
C ARG A 177 -46.66 -12.15 13.56
N LEU A 178 -46.00 -12.55 12.47
CA LEU A 178 -46.66 -12.78 11.18
C LEU A 178 -47.62 -13.98 11.25
N GLN A 179 -47.23 -15.07 11.89
CA GLN A 179 -48.11 -16.23 12.11
C GLN A 179 -49.31 -15.87 12.98
N LYS A 180 -49.09 -15.13 14.09
CA LYS A 180 -50.17 -14.70 14.99
C LYS A 180 -51.17 -13.76 14.30
N ASN A 181 -50.68 -12.84 13.47
CA ASN A 181 -51.54 -11.95 12.68
C ASN A 181 -52.31 -12.71 11.58
N LYS A 182 -51.71 -13.72 10.95
CA LYS A 182 -52.40 -14.56 9.95
C LYS A 182 -53.52 -15.40 10.58
N ILE A 183 -53.32 -15.92 11.79
CA ILE A 183 -54.35 -16.66 12.53
C ILE A 183 -55.49 -15.74 12.96
N ARG A 184 -55.18 -14.55 13.51
CA ARG A 184 -56.20 -13.56 13.91
C ARG A 184 -57.09 -13.14 12.74
N ASN A 185 -56.48 -12.80 11.60
CA ASN A 185 -57.21 -12.38 10.41
C ASN A 185 -58.04 -13.50 9.78
N LYS A 186 -57.67 -14.77 10.02
CA LYS A 186 -58.47 -15.94 9.62
C LYS A 186 -59.64 -16.20 10.58
N GLY A 187 -59.46 -15.93 11.88
CA GLY A 187 -60.54 -16.00 12.88
C GLY A 187 -61.63 -14.95 12.63
N ASP A 188 -61.23 -13.70 12.37
CA ASP A 188 -62.16 -12.58 12.12
C ASP A 188 -63.01 -12.79 10.84
N LYS A 189 -62.46 -13.50 9.84
CA LYS A 189 -63.20 -13.89 8.63
C LYS A 189 -64.25 -14.98 8.87
N ILE A 190 -64.07 -15.86 9.87
CA ILE A 190 -65.02 -16.95 10.15
C ILE A 190 -66.22 -16.43 10.95
N THR A 191 -66.01 -15.44 11.85
CA THR A 191 -67.09 -14.81 12.61
C THR A 191 -68.00 -13.91 11.77
N MET A 192 -67.52 -13.32 10.67
CA MET A 192 -68.37 -12.52 9.77
C MET A 192 -69.30 -13.36 8.87
N THR A 193 -69.03 -14.64 8.65
CA THR A 193 -69.91 -15.53 7.88
C THR A 193 -71.01 -16.23 8.68
N ALA A 194 -70.98 -16.14 10.02
CA ALA A 194 -71.98 -16.79 10.88
C ALA A 194 -73.18 -15.89 11.27
N GLY A 195 -73.15 -14.60 10.91
CA GLY A 195 -74.14 -13.61 11.36
C GLY A 195 -75.33 -13.34 10.44
N SER A 196 -75.53 -14.08 9.33
CA SER A 196 -76.56 -13.73 8.32
C SER A 196 -77.52 -14.87 7.97
N CYS A 197 -77.84 -15.77 8.90
CA CYS A 197 -78.81 -16.85 8.65
C CYS A 197 -79.78 -17.01 9.83
N CYS A 198 -80.51 -15.95 10.17
CA CYS A 198 -81.70 -15.99 11.04
C CYS A 198 -82.55 -14.74 10.78
N ALA A 199 -83.15 -14.67 9.60
CA ALA A 199 -84.28 -13.80 9.32
C ALA A 199 -85.00 -14.42 8.13
N ASP A 200 -85.94 -15.33 8.42
CA ASP A 200 -87.21 -15.48 7.69
C ASP A 200 -87.92 -16.76 8.17
N LEU A 201 -89.26 -16.67 8.21
CA LEU A 201 -90.29 -17.66 8.55
C LEU A 201 -90.98 -17.45 9.91
N THR A 202 -91.97 -16.54 9.86
CA THR A 202 -93.40 -16.76 10.18
C THR A 202 -93.77 -17.90 11.13
#